data_AF-A0A812V7P9-F1
#
_entry.id   AF-A0A812V7P9-F1
#
_cell.length_a   1.000
_cell.length_b   1.000
_cell.length_c   1.000
_cell.angle_alpha   90.00
_cell.angle_beta   90.00
_cell.angle_gamma   90.00
#
_symmetry.space_group_name_H-M   'P 1'
#
loop_
_entity.id
_entity.type
_entity.pdbx_description
1 polymer ?
#
loop_
_entity_poly.entity_id
_entity_poly.type
_entity_poly.pdbx_seq_one_letter_code
_entity_poly.pdbx_strand_id
1 'polypeptide(L)'
;MAVTSEQRLRALLQLARPNWRCKDLVYSRNRQLRHGWRKGFESYAPMQVKMAWVTQEVRMDIEAVEAKLERIGIRSIPELMVALQSKSLNQALEVSGQKRFAAETLDALCAAAGVVPRSDCTDVKCKANEPRKRRRGRKSSEQALAGPFPHEPPEQGCDRRSRSEECVEEGPIGLRGKVQQKIVAGWQEHLKIATELSLREELSRRCRQMGVAPPPGATGAELALFLQAVVSWHSMTRSDLIKTARRCGLEPLYNDTEETLLQRLLEKTWEAWHIPVKSFTHLEVAFEVLEYFEKLEELSWDEISTLARQGGLPIEPGVRRETLLHRLKLLAVWEQLPTPELEAECWRRLQFFDSCYSDFHSGHSGMFSFVDLMASDRQYRQELLGQLVKEMHHEALALMIQKQCEADESGADDEFGVNGQEHPKGQKGE
;
A
#
# COMPACT_ATOMS: atom_id res chain seq x y z
N MET A 1 -19.54 32.30 -46.55
CA MET A 1 -19.73 33.57 -45.80
C MET A 1 -18.91 33.48 -44.53
N ALA A 2 -18.05 34.46 -44.23
CA ALA A 2 -17.18 34.39 -43.06
C ALA A 2 -17.96 34.74 -41.78
N VAL A 3 -18.10 33.78 -40.88
CA VAL A 3 -18.56 34.02 -39.50
C VAL A 3 -17.44 34.76 -38.78
N THR A 4 -17.70 35.93 -38.22
CA THR A 4 -16.65 36.70 -37.53
C THR A 4 -16.21 36.00 -36.25
N SER A 5 -14.95 36.21 -35.84
CA SER A 5 -14.44 35.69 -34.57
C SER A 5 -15.31 36.11 -33.37
N GLU A 6 -15.88 37.31 -33.43
CA GLU A 6 -16.85 37.82 -32.45
C GLU A 6 -18.16 37.00 -32.40
N GLN A 7 -18.66 36.51 -33.54
CA GLN A 7 -19.85 35.65 -33.57
C GLN A 7 -19.55 34.25 -32.99
N ARG A 8 -18.35 33.70 -33.23
CA ARG A 8 -17.89 32.47 -32.57
C ARG A 8 -17.74 32.67 -31.05
N LEU A 9 -17.14 33.79 -30.62
CA LEU A 9 -17.00 34.13 -29.20
C LEU A 9 -18.37 34.30 -28.51
N ARG A 10 -19.34 34.94 -29.17
CA ARG A 10 -20.72 35.06 -28.66
C ARG A 10 -21.45 33.72 -28.60
N ALA A 11 -21.22 32.80 -29.54
CA ALA A 11 -21.79 31.45 -29.49
C ALA A 11 -21.20 30.63 -28.33
N LEU A 12 -19.87 30.66 -28.15
CA LEU A 12 -19.19 30.02 -27.02
C LEU A 12 -19.64 30.61 -25.68
N LEU A 13 -19.79 31.93 -25.57
CA LEU A 13 -20.33 32.60 -24.37
C LEU A 13 -21.84 32.34 -24.14
N GLN A 14 -22.59 31.91 -25.15
CA GLN A 14 -23.98 31.45 -24.99
C GLN A 14 -24.05 29.98 -24.53
N LEU A 15 -23.09 29.14 -24.92
CA LEU A 15 -22.96 27.75 -24.44
C LEU A 15 -22.35 27.69 -23.02
N ALA A 16 -21.41 28.57 -22.70
CA ALA A 16 -20.78 28.67 -21.38
C ALA A 16 -21.67 29.36 -20.32
N ARG A 17 -22.82 29.94 -20.70
CA ARG A 17 -23.82 30.42 -19.75
C ARG A 17 -24.65 29.22 -19.25
N PRO A 18 -24.60 28.86 -17.95
CA PRO A 18 -25.46 27.80 -17.44
C PRO A 18 -26.92 28.17 -17.67
N ASN A 19 -27.68 27.30 -18.32
CA ASN A 19 -29.00 27.66 -18.84
C ASN A 19 -30.02 27.81 -17.69
N TRP A 20 -30.31 29.06 -17.30
CA TRP A 20 -31.05 29.44 -16.07
C TRP A 20 -32.49 28.89 -15.99
N ARG A 21 -33.04 28.31 -17.08
CA ARG A 21 -34.34 27.62 -17.09
C ARG A 21 -34.31 26.20 -16.51
N CYS A 22 -33.14 25.66 -16.17
CA CYS A 22 -33.04 24.37 -15.48
C CYS A 22 -33.24 24.45 -13.96
N LYS A 23 -33.58 25.60 -13.36
CA LYS A 23 -33.68 25.74 -11.90
C LYS A 23 -34.65 24.74 -11.25
N ASP A 24 -35.87 24.59 -11.74
CA ASP A 24 -36.85 23.67 -11.13
C ASP A 24 -36.51 22.18 -11.36
N LEU A 25 -35.89 21.85 -12.50
CA LEU A 25 -35.41 20.51 -12.80
C LEU A 25 -34.16 20.15 -12.00
N VAL A 26 -33.22 21.06 -11.81
CA VAL A 26 -32.02 20.85 -10.98
C VAL A 26 -32.39 20.82 -9.50
N TYR A 27 -33.34 21.65 -9.04
CA TYR A 27 -33.79 21.62 -7.64
C TYR A 27 -34.61 20.36 -7.32
N SER A 28 -35.52 19.93 -8.22
CA SER A 28 -36.25 18.66 -8.02
C SER A 28 -35.35 17.44 -8.18
N ARG A 29 -34.41 17.43 -9.15
CA ARG A 29 -33.42 16.35 -9.32
C ARG A 29 -32.42 16.31 -8.16
N ASN A 30 -31.97 17.44 -7.62
CA ASN A 30 -31.17 17.47 -6.39
C ASN A 30 -31.98 17.03 -5.15
N ARG A 31 -33.29 17.28 -5.10
CA ARG A 31 -34.15 16.75 -4.02
C ARG A 31 -34.34 15.24 -4.12
N GLN A 32 -34.53 14.70 -5.33
CA GLN A 32 -34.57 13.26 -5.59
C GLN A 32 -33.21 12.61 -5.33
N LEU A 33 -32.10 13.23 -5.75
CA LEU A 33 -30.74 12.78 -5.46
C LEU A 33 -30.47 12.83 -3.95
N ARG A 34 -30.88 13.87 -3.20
CA ARG A 34 -30.75 13.89 -1.72
C ARG A 34 -31.51 12.74 -1.04
N HIS A 35 -32.67 12.32 -1.56
CA HIS A 35 -33.39 11.16 -1.03
C HIS A 35 -32.80 9.81 -1.45
N GLY A 36 -32.28 9.69 -2.68
CA GLY A 36 -31.51 8.52 -3.14
C GLY A 36 -30.19 8.37 -2.38
N TRP A 37 -29.47 9.48 -2.17
CA TRP A 37 -28.22 9.53 -1.43
C TRP A 37 -28.41 9.24 0.06
N ARG A 38 -29.47 9.72 0.74
CA ARG A 38 -29.72 9.30 2.13
C ARG A 38 -29.85 7.77 2.27
N LYS A 39 -30.59 7.13 1.35
CA LYS A 39 -30.74 5.66 1.32
C LYS A 39 -29.48 4.92 0.87
N GLY A 40 -28.62 5.58 0.10
CA GLY A 40 -27.27 5.08 -0.19
C GLY A 40 -26.39 5.15 1.05
N PHE A 41 -26.17 6.35 1.59
CA PHE A 41 -25.15 6.68 2.59
C PHE A 41 -25.29 5.92 3.92
N GLU A 42 -26.50 5.51 4.30
CA GLU A 42 -26.72 4.60 5.44
C GLU A 42 -26.01 3.23 5.28
N SER A 43 -25.63 2.83 4.05
CA SER A 43 -24.77 1.66 3.79
C SER A 43 -23.28 1.98 3.58
N TYR A 44 -22.85 3.26 3.61
CA TYR A 44 -21.45 3.69 3.44
C TYR A 44 -20.71 3.95 4.76
N ALA A 45 -21.34 3.65 5.89
CA ALA A 45 -20.67 3.60 7.19
C ALA A 45 -19.56 2.52 7.39
N PRO A 46 -19.35 1.45 6.58
CA PRO A 46 -18.56 0.32 7.04
C PRO A 46 -17.05 0.46 6.84
N MET A 47 -16.50 1.51 6.23
CA MET A 47 -15.05 1.55 5.96
C MET A 47 -14.22 1.88 7.21
N GLN A 48 -14.53 2.99 7.89
CA GLN A 48 -13.97 3.29 9.22
C GLN A 48 -14.34 2.22 10.27
N VAL A 49 -15.56 1.68 10.20
CA VAL A 49 -16.01 0.61 11.11
C VAL A 49 -15.22 -0.69 10.85
N LYS A 50 -15.02 -1.12 9.60
CA LYS A 50 -14.25 -2.35 9.32
C LYS A 50 -12.77 -2.21 9.67
N MET A 51 -12.12 -1.08 9.37
CA MET A 51 -10.72 -0.90 9.75
C MET A 51 -10.57 -0.91 11.28
N ALA A 52 -11.41 -0.17 12.01
CA ALA A 52 -11.38 -0.14 13.47
C ALA A 52 -11.78 -1.48 14.12
N TRP A 53 -12.76 -2.21 13.56
CA TRP A 53 -13.15 -3.53 14.08
C TRP A 53 -12.07 -4.58 13.82
N VAL A 54 -11.44 -4.59 12.64
CA VAL A 54 -10.33 -5.51 12.34
C VAL A 54 -9.13 -5.24 13.26
N THR A 55 -8.77 -3.98 13.52
CA THR A 55 -7.71 -3.68 14.50
C THR A 55 -8.09 -4.03 15.93
N GLN A 56 -9.37 -3.87 16.32
CA GLN A 56 -9.85 -4.21 17.66
C GLN A 56 -9.96 -5.72 17.89
N GLU A 57 -10.41 -6.50 16.90
CA GLU A 57 -10.52 -7.96 16.96
C GLU A 57 -9.12 -8.60 17.02
N VAL A 58 -8.20 -8.17 16.14
CA VAL A 58 -6.79 -8.60 16.19
C VAL A 58 -6.13 -8.25 17.52
N ARG A 59 -6.42 -7.06 18.08
CA ARG A 59 -5.89 -6.66 19.39
C ARG A 59 -6.42 -7.54 20.54
N MET A 60 -7.72 -7.88 20.53
CA MET A 60 -8.29 -8.79 21.53
C MET A 60 -7.66 -10.19 21.46
N ASP A 61 -7.37 -10.70 20.25
CA ASP A 61 -6.68 -11.98 20.09
C ASP A 61 -5.23 -11.94 20.60
N ILE A 62 -4.50 -10.83 20.37
CA ILE A 62 -3.16 -10.63 20.93
C ILE A 62 -3.18 -10.60 22.46
N GLU A 63 -4.04 -9.78 23.07
CA GLU A 63 -4.18 -9.68 24.53
C GLU A 63 -4.58 -11.06 25.14
N ALA A 64 -5.40 -11.86 24.44
CA ALA A 64 -5.75 -13.21 24.85
C ALA A 64 -4.62 -14.24 24.68
N VAL A 65 -3.69 -14.05 23.74
CA VAL A 65 -2.47 -14.85 23.59
C VAL A 65 -1.48 -14.50 24.71
N GLU A 66 -1.23 -13.20 24.96
CA GLU A 66 -0.35 -12.73 26.04
C GLU A 66 -0.80 -13.26 27.41
N ALA A 67 -2.10 -13.14 27.73
CA ALA A 67 -2.66 -13.66 28.98
C ALA A 67 -2.55 -15.20 29.12
N LYS A 68 -2.47 -15.96 28.01
CA LYS A 68 -2.18 -17.41 28.04
C LYS A 68 -0.70 -17.67 28.29
N LEU A 69 0.19 -16.92 27.64
CA LEU A 69 1.64 -17.04 27.82
C LEU A 69 2.05 -16.70 29.25
N GLU A 70 1.47 -15.66 29.85
CA GLU A 70 1.75 -15.30 31.24
C GLU A 70 1.31 -16.40 32.23
N ARG A 71 0.16 -17.06 31.99
CA ARG A 71 -0.32 -18.17 32.83
C ARG A 71 0.58 -19.40 32.82
N ILE A 72 1.33 -19.64 31.75
CA ILE A 72 2.34 -20.71 31.67
C ILE A 72 3.74 -20.22 32.10
N GLY A 73 3.85 -18.99 32.61
CA GLY A 73 5.10 -18.42 33.13
C GLY A 73 6.04 -17.86 32.06
N ILE A 74 5.60 -17.72 30.80
CA ILE A 74 6.38 -17.10 29.73
C ILE A 74 6.10 -15.60 29.74
N ARG A 75 7.10 -14.81 30.14
CA ARG A 75 6.99 -13.35 30.28
C ARG A 75 7.90 -12.57 29.34
N SER A 76 8.73 -13.27 28.57
CA SER A 76 9.72 -12.66 27.69
C SER A 76 9.86 -13.42 26.36
N ILE A 77 10.28 -12.70 25.32
CA ILE A 77 10.51 -13.27 23.98
C ILE A 77 11.53 -14.42 24.01
N PRO A 78 12.67 -14.36 24.75
CA PRO A 78 13.59 -15.49 24.84
C PRO A 78 12.98 -16.76 25.43
N GLU A 79 12.12 -16.66 26.45
CA GLU A 79 11.42 -17.81 27.02
C GLU A 79 10.43 -18.42 26.01
N LEU A 80 9.72 -17.58 25.25
CA LEU A 80 8.84 -18.02 24.17
C LEU A 80 9.63 -18.74 23.06
N MET A 81 10.78 -18.20 22.65
CA MET A 81 11.66 -18.85 21.67
C MET A 81 12.14 -20.23 22.14
N VAL A 82 12.55 -20.35 23.41
CA VAL A 82 12.96 -21.65 23.99
C VAL A 82 11.78 -22.63 23.99
N ALA A 83 10.58 -22.21 24.39
CA ALA A 83 9.38 -23.05 24.43
C ALA A 83 8.86 -23.48 23.05
N LEU A 84 9.08 -22.66 22.02
CA LEU A 84 8.79 -23.00 20.62
C LEU A 84 9.83 -23.99 20.07
N GLN A 85 11.13 -23.74 20.29
CA GLN A 85 12.21 -24.61 19.82
C GLN A 85 12.18 -26.02 20.45
N SER A 86 11.84 -26.11 21.73
CA SER A 86 11.65 -27.38 22.45
C SER A 86 10.36 -28.13 22.08
N LYS A 87 9.45 -27.47 21.35
CA LYS A 87 8.06 -27.91 21.12
C LYS A 87 7.24 -28.11 22.41
N SER A 88 7.69 -27.58 23.55
CA SER A 88 7.03 -27.77 24.86
C SER A 88 5.87 -26.79 25.13
N LEU A 89 5.70 -25.74 24.31
CA LEU A 89 4.68 -24.70 24.52
C LEU A 89 3.26 -25.27 24.69
N ASN A 90 2.83 -26.16 23.78
CA ASN A 90 1.51 -26.79 23.84
C ASN A 90 1.35 -27.78 25.00
N GLN A 91 2.44 -28.36 25.49
CA GLN A 91 2.43 -29.22 26.68
C GLN A 91 2.29 -28.39 27.96
N ALA A 92 2.96 -27.24 28.05
CA ALA A 92 2.80 -26.30 29.16
C ALA A 92 1.38 -25.75 29.26
N LEU A 93 0.77 -25.38 28.11
CA LEU A 93 -0.64 -24.96 28.06
C LEU A 93 -1.57 -26.04 28.58
N GLU A 94 -1.39 -27.28 28.15
CA GLU A 94 -2.20 -28.43 28.56
C GLU A 94 -2.07 -28.73 30.06
N VAL A 95 -0.86 -28.64 30.64
CA VAL A 95 -0.62 -28.75 32.09
C VAL A 95 -1.30 -27.61 32.87
N SER A 96 -1.36 -26.40 32.31
CA SER A 96 -2.08 -25.24 32.90
C SER A 96 -3.61 -25.24 32.66
N GLY A 97 -4.16 -26.29 32.06
CA GLY A 97 -5.58 -26.39 31.73
C GLY A 97 -6.05 -25.44 30.61
N GLN A 98 -5.13 -24.85 29.84
CA GLN A 98 -5.45 -24.00 28.69
C GLN A 98 -5.61 -24.83 27.41
N LYS A 99 -6.43 -24.35 26.48
CA LYS A 99 -6.50 -24.92 25.13
C LYS A 99 -5.16 -24.72 24.42
N ARG A 100 -4.64 -25.79 23.81
CA ARG A 100 -3.48 -25.77 22.89
C ARG A 100 -3.68 -24.72 21.80
N PHE A 101 -2.59 -24.11 21.35
CA PHE A 101 -2.57 -23.32 20.13
C PHE A 101 -2.72 -24.22 18.90
N ALA A 102 -3.42 -23.72 17.88
CA ALA A 102 -3.50 -24.35 16.57
C ALA A 102 -2.13 -24.31 15.87
N ALA A 103 -1.92 -25.18 14.88
CA ALA A 103 -0.67 -25.20 14.10
C ALA A 103 -0.37 -23.83 13.46
N GLU A 104 -1.40 -23.22 12.84
CA GLU A 104 -1.34 -21.88 12.24
C GLU A 104 -0.87 -20.80 13.23
N THR A 105 -1.36 -20.84 14.47
CA THR A 105 -0.92 -19.90 15.53
C THR A 105 0.53 -20.15 15.95
N LEU A 106 0.97 -21.41 16.01
CA LEU A 106 2.36 -21.75 16.30
C LEU A 106 3.30 -21.31 15.17
N ASP A 107 2.90 -21.51 13.91
CA ASP A 107 3.67 -21.09 12.74
C ASP A 107 3.80 -19.55 12.68
N ALA A 108 2.71 -18.82 12.96
CA ALA A 108 2.73 -17.35 13.08
C ALA A 108 3.66 -16.87 14.21
N LEU A 109 3.62 -17.52 15.38
CA LEU A 109 4.52 -17.22 16.50
C LEU A 109 5.99 -17.56 16.18
N CYS A 110 6.25 -18.65 15.46
CA CYS A 110 7.60 -19.01 15.01
C CYS A 110 8.15 -18.01 14.01
N ALA A 111 7.34 -17.59 13.03
CA ALA A 111 7.69 -16.56 12.06
C ALA A 111 7.99 -15.21 12.73
N ALA A 112 7.10 -14.75 13.62
CA ALA A 112 7.28 -13.50 14.36
C ALA A 112 8.52 -13.51 15.29
N ALA A 113 8.85 -14.67 15.87
CA ALA A 113 10.02 -14.84 16.73
C ALA A 113 11.33 -15.17 15.95
N GLY A 114 11.30 -15.23 14.62
CA GLY A 114 12.46 -15.61 13.80
C GLY A 114 12.94 -17.05 14.02
N VAL A 115 12.10 -17.92 14.59
CA VAL A 115 12.43 -19.32 14.86
C VAL A 115 12.06 -20.17 13.64
N VAL A 116 13.05 -20.67 12.92
CA VAL A 116 12.80 -21.68 11.87
C VAL A 116 12.28 -22.96 12.54
N PRO A 117 11.04 -23.41 12.27
CA PRO A 117 10.54 -24.64 12.85
C PRO A 117 11.43 -25.79 12.37
N ARG A 118 11.98 -26.58 13.31
CA ARG A 118 12.64 -27.83 12.96
C ARG A 118 11.61 -28.73 12.31
N SER A 119 11.71 -28.87 10.98
CA SER A 119 11.02 -29.86 10.20
C SER A 119 11.54 -31.23 10.65
N ASP A 120 10.86 -31.82 11.63
CA ASP A 120 11.06 -33.23 11.92
C ASP A 120 10.72 -33.96 10.62
N CYS A 121 11.71 -34.67 10.07
CA CYS A 121 11.47 -35.63 8.99
C CYS A 121 10.60 -36.76 9.57
N THR A 122 9.31 -36.50 9.71
CA THR A 122 8.32 -37.54 9.99
C THR A 122 8.36 -38.51 8.82
N ASP A 123 8.70 -39.76 9.16
CA ASP A 123 9.12 -40.76 8.18
C ASP A 123 8.23 -40.81 6.95
N VAL A 124 8.86 -40.65 5.79
CA VAL A 124 8.29 -41.08 4.52
C VAL A 124 7.85 -42.52 4.72
N LYS A 125 6.56 -42.79 4.51
CA LYS A 125 5.91 -44.09 4.67
C LYS A 125 6.71 -45.23 4.04
N CYS A 126 7.59 -45.83 4.83
CA CYS A 126 8.09 -47.18 4.60
C CYS A 126 6.90 -48.13 4.79
N LYS A 127 6.15 -48.35 3.71
CA LYS A 127 5.15 -49.42 3.61
C LYS A 127 5.88 -50.77 3.63
N ALA A 128 6.33 -51.18 4.81
CA ALA A 128 6.70 -52.56 5.07
C ALA A 128 5.44 -53.42 4.86
N ASN A 129 5.55 -54.46 4.03
CA ASN A 129 4.44 -55.35 3.72
C ASN A 129 3.92 -56.04 4.99
N GLU A 130 2.61 -55.99 5.23
CA GLU A 130 1.97 -56.94 6.14
C GLU A 130 2.10 -58.37 5.58
N PRO A 131 2.70 -59.32 6.30
CA PRO A 131 2.64 -60.72 5.91
C PRO A 131 1.27 -61.31 6.24
N ARG A 132 0.61 -61.89 5.23
CA ARG A 132 -0.66 -62.62 5.39
C ARG A 132 -0.55 -63.68 6.50
N LYS A 133 -1.38 -63.57 7.54
CA LYS A 133 -1.53 -64.60 8.58
C LYS A 133 -1.99 -65.93 7.96
N ARG A 134 -1.11 -66.94 7.90
CA ARG A 134 -1.48 -68.35 7.71
C ARG A 134 -1.02 -69.19 8.91
N ARG A 135 -1.91 -70.09 9.35
CA ARG A 135 -1.76 -70.99 10.50
C ARG A 135 -0.65 -72.04 10.27
N ARG A 136 0.20 -72.22 11.27
CA ARG A 136 0.92 -73.42 11.79
C ARG A 136 2.08 -72.86 12.64
N GLY A 137 2.43 -73.33 13.84
CA GLY A 137 2.07 -74.55 14.55
C GLY A 137 3.34 -75.28 14.99
N ARG A 138 3.47 -75.59 16.30
CA ARG A 138 4.55 -76.34 16.98
C ARG A 138 5.90 -75.63 17.33
N LYS A 139 6.06 -75.44 18.64
CA LYS A 139 7.09 -76.02 19.55
C LYS A 139 8.60 -75.72 19.39
N SER A 140 9.11 -75.06 20.45
CA SER A 140 10.19 -75.51 21.37
C SER A 140 11.67 -75.27 21.03
N SER A 141 12.44 -74.96 22.11
CA SER A 141 13.92 -75.09 22.29
C SER A 141 14.82 -74.22 21.37
N GLU A 142 16.01 -73.73 21.77
CA GLU A 142 16.67 -73.64 23.09
C GLU A 142 17.75 -72.53 23.08
N GLN A 143 18.14 -72.11 24.29
CA GLN A 143 19.43 -71.55 24.77
C GLN A 143 20.52 -70.96 23.83
N ALA A 144 21.08 -69.84 24.31
CA ALA A 144 22.53 -69.54 24.52
C ALA A 144 23.37 -68.65 23.56
N LEU A 145 23.84 -67.55 24.16
CA LEU A 145 25.24 -67.05 24.27
C LEU A 145 26.03 -66.41 23.09
N ALA A 146 26.50 -65.18 23.39
CA ALA A 146 27.82 -64.56 23.12
C ALA A 146 28.29 -64.24 21.66
N GLY A 147 28.94 -63.08 21.50
CA GLY A 147 29.81 -62.73 20.36
C GLY A 147 31.30 -63.03 20.65
N PRO A 148 32.31 -62.32 20.09
CA PRO A 148 32.31 -61.23 19.10
C PRO A 148 33.28 -61.45 17.87
N PHE A 149 33.57 -60.38 17.11
CA PHE A 149 34.61 -60.14 16.05
C PHE A 149 36.03 -60.77 16.24
N PRO A 150 37.02 -60.68 15.29
CA PRO A 150 37.05 -60.32 13.83
C PRO A 150 38.00 -61.23 12.95
N HIS A 151 38.31 -60.79 11.70
CA HIS A 151 39.55 -60.97 10.86
C HIS A 151 39.42 -61.58 9.42
N GLU A 152 40.24 -60.99 8.53
CA GLU A 152 40.49 -61.25 7.09
C GLU A 152 41.63 -62.29 6.84
N PRO A 153 42.12 -62.53 5.58
CA PRO A 153 41.44 -62.64 4.29
C PRO A 153 41.55 -64.10 3.73
N PRO A 154 42.51 -64.59 2.87
CA PRO A 154 43.54 -63.99 2.00
C PRO A 154 43.23 -64.05 0.47
N GLU A 155 44.26 -63.77 -0.35
CA GLU A 155 44.33 -63.64 -1.82
C GLU A 155 44.40 -64.97 -2.63
N GLN A 156 44.00 -64.93 -3.92
CA GLN A 156 44.60 -65.60 -5.12
C GLN A 156 43.57 -65.59 -6.29
N GLY A 157 43.90 -65.35 -7.56
CA GLY A 157 45.14 -64.92 -8.21
C GLY A 157 45.10 -65.15 -9.74
N CYS A 158 45.84 -64.35 -10.53
CA CYS A 158 46.11 -64.52 -11.98
C CYS A 158 44.86 -64.45 -12.92
N ASP A 159 44.93 -64.22 -14.24
CA ASP A 159 46.02 -64.01 -15.20
C ASP A 159 45.50 -63.24 -16.46
N ARG A 160 46.42 -62.81 -17.34
CA ARG A 160 46.26 -62.61 -18.80
C ARG A 160 45.41 -61.46 -19.42
N ARG A 161 46.19 -60.60 -20.07
CA ARG A 161 46.14 -60.25 -21.53
C ARG A 161 45.03 -59.36 -22.09
N SER A 162 45.49 -58.16 -22.45
CA SER A 162 45.51 -57.62 -23.82
C SER A 162 44.25 -56.99 -24.43
N ARG A 163 44.37 -55.67 -24.64
CA ARG A 163 43.80 -54.87 -25.75
C ARG A 163 42.30 -54.98 -26.03
N SER A 164 41.57 -53.99 -25.51
CA SER A 164 40.56 -53.26 -26.28
C SER A 164 40.37 -51.87 -25.69
N GLU A 165 40.44 -50.87 -26.57
CA GLU A 165 39.68 -49.59 -26.55
C GLU A 165 39.48 -48.86 -25.20
N GLU A 166 40.11 -47.70 -25.11
CA GLU A 166 39.94 -46.72 -24.04
C GLU A 166 38.58 -46.00 -24.17
N CYS A 167 37.51 -46.70 -23.79
CA CYS A 167 36.20 -46.10 -23.57
C CYS A 167 36.29 -45.17 -22.35
N VAL A 168 36.52 -43.88 -22.60
CA VAL A 168 36.26 -42.82 -21.62
C VAL A 168 34.75 -42.78 -21.40
N GLU A 169 34.27 -43.42 -20.34
CA GLU A 169 32.93 -43.16 -19.82
C GLU A 169 32.89 -41.72 -19.27
N GLU A 170 32.52 -40.77 -20.14
CA GLU A 170 32.04 -39.45 -19.70
C GLU A 170 30.69 -39.61 -18.99
N GLY A 171 30.75 -40.11 -17.74
CA GLY A 171 29.62 -40.12 -16.84
C GLY A 171 29.06 -38.69 -16.68
N PRO A 172 27.72 -38.50 -16.63
CA PRO A 172 27.08 -37.18 -16.74
C PRO A 172 27.19 -36.32 -15.47
N ILE A 173 28.42 -36.01 -15.06
CA ILE A 173 28.75 -35.19 -13.88
C ILE A 173 28.59 -33.69 -14.19
N GLY A 174 28.70 -33.29 -15.46
CA GLY A 174 28.69 -31.88 -15.90
C GLY A 174 27.38 -31.09 -15.73
N LEU A 175 26.24 -31.76 -15.48
CA LEU A 175 24.94 -31.08 -15.32
C LEU A 175 24.60 -30.72 -13.87
N ARG A 176 25.12 -31.46 -12.87
CA ARG A 176 24.77 -31.23 -11.45
C ARG A 176 25.34 -29.91 -10.91
N GLY A 177 26.59 -29.60 -11.26
CA GLY A 177 27.26 -28.37 -10.83
C GLY A 177 26.58 -27.10 -11.34
N LYS A 178 26.15 -27.07 -12.61
CA LYS A 178 25.48 -25.89 -13.21
C LYS A 178 24.11 -25.59 -12.57
N VAL A 179 23.39 -26.62 -12.12
CA VAL A 179 22.12 -26.44 -11.40
C VAL A 179 22.37 -25.92 -9.98
N GLN A 180 23.32 -26.50 -9.25
CA GLN A 180 23.68 -26.03 -7.90
C GLN A 180 24.20 -24.58 -7.92
N GLN A 181 25.00 -24.20 -8.91
CA GLN A 181 25.55 -22.85 -9.02
C GLN A 181 24.45 -21.80 -9.32
N LYS A 182 23.44 -22.14 -10.15
CA LYS A 182 22.27 -21.27 -10.36
C LYS A 182 21.42 -21.12 -9.09
N ILE A 183 21.26 -22.19 -8.31
CA ILE A 183 20.52 -22.14 -7.04
C ILE A 183 21.27 -21.22 -6.05
N VAL A 184 22.57 -21.41 -5.84
CA VAL A 184 23.36 -20.57 -4.91
C VAL A 184 23.32 -19.08 -5.31
N ALA A 185 23.43 -18.76 -6.60
CA ALA A 185 23.31 -17.39 -7.08
C ALA A 185 21.92 -16.77 -6.79
N GLY A 186 20.84 -17.51 -7.03
CA GLY A 186 19.48 -17.06 -6.69
C GLY A 186 19.28 -16.82 -5.19
N TRP A 187 19.84 -17.69 -4.34
CA TRP A 187 19.78 -17.52 -2.88
C TRP A 187 20.58 -16.30 -2.39
N GLN A 188 21.73 -16.00 -3.00
CA GLN A 188 22.50 -14.80 -2.67
C GLN A 188 21.75 -13.52 -3.02
N GLU A 189 21.05 -13.47 -4.16
CA GLU A 189 20.23 -12.33 -4.54
C GLU A 189 19.02 -12.16 -3.61
N HIS A 190 18.31 -13.25 -3.27
CA HIS A 190 17.23 -13.20 -2.27
C HIS A 190 17.72 -12.76 -0.88
N LEU A 191 18.91 -13.19 -0.45
CA LEU A 191 19.48 -12.77 0.83
C LEU A 191 19.82 -11.27 0.83
N LYS A 192 20.38 -10.78 -0.28
CA LYS A 192 20.68 -9.35 -0.49
C LYS A 192 19.40 -8.51 -0.45
N ILE A 193 18.37 -8.89 -1.19
CA ILE A 193 17.05 -8.24 -1.17
C ILE A 193 16.45 -8.25 0.24
N ALA A 194 16.52 -9.37 0.96
CA ALA A 194 16.04 -9.44 2.35
C ALA A 194 16.81 -8.51 3.30
N THR A 195 18.14 -8.39 3.15
CA THR A 195 18.92 -7.41 3.94
C THR A 195 18.63 -5.97 3.56
N GLU A 196 18.35 -5.66 2.29
CA GLU A 196 17.98 -4.32 1.83
C GLU A 196 16.57 -3.92 2.31
N LEU A 197 15.60 -4.84 2.31
CA LEU A 197 14.26 -4.63 2.87
C LEU A 197 14.31 -4.40 4.39
N SER A 198 15.01 -5.28 5.12
CA SER A 198 15.17 -5.14 6.58
C SER A 198 15.88 -3.82 6.96
N LEU A 199 16.89 -3.41 6.19
CA LEU A 199 17.55 -2.12 6.37
C LEU A 199 16.60 -0.94 6.05
N ARG A 200 15.80 -1.02 4.97
CA ARG A 200 14.81 0.00 4.62
C ARG A 200 13.77 0.19 5.74
N GLU A 201 13.26 -0.90 6.30
CA GLU A 201 12.31 -0.87 7.42
C GLU A 201 12.91 -0.24 8.68
N GLU A 202 14.16 -0.57 9.02
CA GLU A 202 14.85 0.04 10.17
C GLU A 202 15.10 1.54 9.98
N LEU A 203 15.53 1.95 8.78
CA LEU A 203 15.75 3.36 8.46
C LEU A 203 14.42 4.13 8.44
N SER A 204 13.35 3.58 7.86
CA SER A 204 12.00 4.16 7.95
C SER A 204 11.52 4.26 9.39
N ARG A 205 11.73 3.24 10.24
CA ARG A 205 11.43 3.32 11.68
C ARG A 205 12.22 4.44 12.36
N ARG A 206 13.48 4.64 11.97
CA ARG A 206 14.31 5.74 12.49
C ARG A 206 13.85 7.12 12.02
N CYS A 207 13.36 7.26 10.79
CA CYS A 207 12.68 8.47 10.32
C CYS A 207 11.49 8.81 11.23
N ARG A 208 10.65 7.81 11.54
CA ARG A 208 9.48 7.98 12.42
C ARG A 208 9.86 8.46 13.82
N GLN A 209 10.90 7.85 14.42
CA GLN A 209 11.44 8.26 15.72
C GLN A 209 11.98 9.70 15.77
N MET A 210 12.31 10.30 14.62
CA MET A 210 12.76 11.70 14.51
C MET A 210 11.67 12.64 13.99
N GLY A 211 10.43 12.17 13.81
CA GLY A 211 9.31 13.00 13.34
C GLY A 211 9.39 13.44 11.86
N VAL A 212 10.18 12.74 11.02
CA VAL A 212 10.32 13.04 9.59
C VAL A 212 9.65 12.00 8.71
N ALA A 213 9.10 12.46 7.58
CA ALA A 213 8.68 11.57 6.52
C ALA A 213 9.89 11.15 5.66
N PRO A 214 10.15 9.84 5.45
CA PRO A 214 11.12 9.38 4.45
C PRO A 214 10.71 9.87 3.05
N PRO A 215 11.63 10.23 2.12
CA PRO A 215 11.23 10.65 0.78
C PRO A 215 10.48 9.54 0.01
N PRO A 216 9.46 9.87 -0.82
CA PRO A 216 8.66 8.88 -1.54
C PRO A 216 9.51 8.06 -2.51
N GLY A 217 9.34 6.74 -2.47
CA GLY A 217 10.10 5.79 -3.29
C GLY A 217 11.59 5.61 -2.92
N ALA A 218 12.08 6.24 -1.84
CA ALA A 218 13.50 6.20 -1.49
C ALA A 218 14.02 4.78 -1.21
N THR A 219 15.18 4.47 -1.81
CA THR A 219 15.99 3.28 -1.52
C THR A 219 16.64 3.35 -0.15
N GLY A 220 17.10 2.22 0.41
CA GLY A 220 17.78 2.19 1.70
C GLY A 220 19.03 3.10 1.77
N ALA A 221 19.74 3.28 0.66
CA ALA A 221 20.89 4.19 0.59
C ALA A 221 20.46 5.67 0.63
N GLU A 222 19.39 6.04 -0.08
CA GLU A 222 18.84 7.40 -0.06
C GLU A 222 18.23 7.74 1.30
N LEU A 223 17.57 6.77 1.96
CA LEU A 223 17.08 6.91 3.33
C LEU A 223 18.24 7.14 4.33
N ALA A 224 19.35 6.43 4.19
CA ALA A 224 20.52 6.62 5.04
C ALA A 224 21.13 8.02 4.87
N LEU A 225 21.26 8.51 3.64
CA LEU A 225 21.73 9.88 3.34
C LEU A 225 20.75 10.95 3.84
N PHE A 226 19.45 10.72 3.68
CA PHE A 226 18.40 11.59 4.20
C PHE A 226 18.43 11.68 5.73
N LEU A 227 18.51 10.55 6.42
CA LEU A 227 18.66 10.50 7.89
C LEU A 227 19.93 11.21 8.35
N GLN A 228 21.05 11.01 7.65
CA GLN A 228 22.30 11.72 7.95
C GLN A 228 22.12 13.24 7.81
N ALA A 229 21.41 13.70 6.77
CA ALA A 229 21.08 15.12 6.60
C ALA A 229 20.20 15.64 7.75
N VAL A 230 19.11 14.97 8.11
CA VAL A 230 18.21 15.38 9.20
C VAL A 230 18.92 15.40 10.56
N VAL A 231 19.76 14.40 10.85
CA VAL A 231 20.61 14.39 12.06
C VAL A 231 21.58 15.57 12.05
N SER A 232 22.19 15.90 10.90
CA SER A 232 23.09 17.05 10.79
C SER A 232 22.39 18.38 11.07
N TRP A 233 21.10 18.55 10.69
CA TRP A 233 20.35 19.79 10.93
C TRP A 233 20.28 20.15 12.43
N HIS A 234 20.15 19.15 13.31
CA HIS A 234 20.15 19.34 14.77
C HIS A 234 21.50 19.84 15.34
N SER A 235 22.56 19.82 14.54
CA SER A 235 23.90 20.30 14.88
C SER A 235 24.36 21.51 14.05
N MET A 236 23.49 22.01 13.15
CA MET A 236 23.79 23.17 12.31
C MET A 236 23.57 24.49 13.06
N THR A 237 24.41 25.48 12.79
CA THR A 237 24.17 26.86 13.23
C THR A 237 22.95 27.46 12.51
N ARG A 238 22.32 28.48 13.10
CA ARG A 238 21.27 29.30 12.43
C ARG A 238 21.66 29.73 11.01
N SER A 239 22.93 30.08 10.78
CA SER A 239 23.42 30.49 9.45
C SER A 239 23.34 29.34 8.44
N ASP A 240 23.65 28.11 8.86
CA ASP A 240 23.64 26.93 8.00
C ASP A 240 22.22 26.36 7.84
N LEU A 241 21.38 26.44 8.87
CA LEU A 241 19.94 26.19 8.77
C LEU A 241 19.28 27.14 7.76
N ILE A 242 19.60 28.43 7.78
CA ILE A 242 19.13 29.43 6.77
C ILE A 242 19.55 29.04 5.35
N LYS A 243 20.81 28.59 5.15
CA LYS A 243 21.30 28.13 3.85
C LYS A 243 20.58 26.86 3.39
N THR A 244 20.35 25.91 4.30
CA THR A 244 19.67 24.65 4.03
C THR A 244 18.18 24.86 3.71
N ALA A 245 17.48 25.70 4.49
CA ALA A 245 16.10 26.12 4.23
C ALA A 245 15.95 26.67 2.80
N ARG A 246 16.82 27.61 2.39
CA ARG A 246 16.82 28.15 1.01
C ARG A 246 17.07 27.10 -0.06
N ARG A 247 17.97 26.12 0.18
CA ARG A 247 18.19 24.99 -0.75
C ARG A 247 16.94 24.10 -0.88
N CYS A 248 16.14 23.98 0.18
CA CYS A 248 14.86 23.28 0.20
C CYS A 248 13.67 24.14 -0.30
N GLY A 249 13.91 25.34 -0.83
CA GLY A 249 12.87 26.25 -1.32
C GLY A 249 12.04 26.91 -0.22
N LEU A 250 12.55 26.96 1.02
CA LEU A 250 11.94 27.69 2.12
C LEU A 250 12.57 29.08 2.25
N GLU A 251 11.77 30.14 2.23
CA GLU A 251 12.22 31.48 2.59
C GLU A 251 12.24 31.65 4.12
N PRO A 252 13.41 31.87 4.75
CA PRO A 252 13.53 32.05 6.18
C PRO A 252 13.12 33.47 6.58
N LEU A 253 12.32 33.59 7.64
CA LEU A 253 11.87 34.87 8.18
C LEU A 253 12.95 35.48 9.09
N TYR A 254 13.00 36.81 9.17
CA TYR A 254 14.00 37.52 10.00
C TYR A 254 13.98 37.08 11.48
N ASN A 255 12.79 36.76 12.00
CA ASN A 255 12.55 36.33 13.37
C ASN A 255 12.64 34.80 13.58
N ASP A 256 12.94 33.99 12.55
CA ASP A 256 12.98 32.53 12.71
C ASP A 256 14.13 32.12 13.64
N THR A 257 13.81 31.40 14.71
CA THR A 257 14.79 30.79 15.62
C THR A 257 15.40 29.53 14.98
N GLU A 258 16.44 28.95 15.59
CA GLU A 258 16.97 27.67 15.12
C GLU A 258 15.89 26.57 15.19
N GLU A 259 15.06 26.60 16.23
CA GLU A 259 13.91 25.70 16.41
C GLU A 259 12.84 25.90 15.33
N THR A 260 12.43 27.14 14.99
CA THR A 260 11.41 27.33 13.94
C THR A 260 11.95 27.01 12.54
N LEU A 261 13.24 27.25 12.26
CA LEU A 261 13.87 26.81 11.01
C LEU A 261 13.91 25.28 10.91
N LEU A 262 14.32 24.60 11.99
CA LEU A 262 14.36 23.16 12.06
C LEU A 262 12.95 22.58 11.86
N GLN A 263 11.95 23.07 12.59
CA GLN A 263 10.58 22.62 12.45
C GLN A 263 10.05 22.83 11.02
N ARG A 264 10.29 23.99 10.39
CA ARG A 264 9.91 24.23 8.98
C ARG A 264 10.63 23.28 7.99
N LEU A 265 11.88 22.91 8.27
CA LEU A 265 12.61 21.90 7.48
C LEU A 265 12.02 20.49 7.65
N LEU A 266 11.64 20.11 8.87
CA LEU A 266 10.96 18.84 9.15
C LEU A 266 9.59 18.79 8.45
N GLU A 267 8.78 19.85 8.57
CA GLU A 267 7.49 20.02 7.88
C GLU A 267 7.62 19.89 6.35
N LYS A 268 8.72 20.40 5.77
CA LYS A 268 8.99 20.28 4.33
C LYS A 268 9.16 18.83 3.86
N THR A 269 9.56 17.91 4.74
CA THR A 269 9.62 16.47 4.43
C THR A 269 8.22 15.87 4.27
N TRP A 270 7.24 16.36 5.05
CA TRP A 270 5.83 15.96 4.98
C TRP A 270 5.10 16.57 3.78
N GLU A 271 5.43 17.81 3.41
CA GLU A 271 4.90 18.47 2.20
C GLU A 271 5.22 17.68 0.92
N ALA A 272 6.35 16.97 0.87
CA ALA A 272 6.73 16.12 -0.27
C ALA A 272 5.76 14.94 -0.50
N TRP A 273 5.01 14.53 0.53
CA TRP A 273 3.93 13.55 0.44
C TRP A 273 2.54 14.18 0.27
N HIS A 274 2.44 15.51 0.27
CA HIS A 274 1.18 16.26 0.40
C HIS A 274 0.45 16.03 1.74
N ILE A 275 1.20 15.77 2.82
CA ILE A 275 0.66 15.55 4.17
C ILE A 275 0.77 16.85 4.99
N PRO A 276 -0.34 17.54 5.33
CA PRO A 276 -0.31 18.83 6.02
C PRO A 276 -0.11 18.64 7.53
N VAL A 277 1.11 18.32 7.96
CA VAL A 277 1.40 17.92 9.36
C VAL A 277 0.94 18.94 10.42
N LYS A 278 0.91 20.24 10.10
CA LYS A 278 0.39 21.32 10.97
C LYS A 278 -1.10 21.22 11.29
N SER A 279 -1.88 20.64 10.38
CA SER A 279 -3.33 20.56 10.50
C SER A 279 -3.78 19.32 11.29
N PHE A 280 -2.87 18.40 11.66
CA PHE A 280 -3.21 17.28 12.55
C PHE A 280 -2.94 17.64 14.01
N THR A 281 -3.81 17.16 14.91
CA THR A 281 -3.65 17.32 16.37
C THR A 281 -2.42 16.58 16.92
N HIS A 282 -2.02 15.49 16.26
CA HIS A 282 -1.00 14.56 16.71
C HIS A 282 -0.15 14.08 15.52
N LEU A 283 1.15 13.89 15.73
CA LEU A 283 2.10 13.50 14.68
C LEU A 283 1.91 12.04 14.26
N GLU A 284 1.42 11.22 15.17
CA GLU A 284 1.04 9.83 14.98
C GLU A 284 0.02 9.68 13.84
N VAL A 285 -0.96 10.58 13.76
CA VAL A 285 -1.98 10.61 12.68
C VAL A 285 -1.33 10.86 11.32
N ALA A 286 -0.30 11.71 11.26
CA ALA A 286 0.44 11.94 10.02
C ALA A 286 1.21 10.68 9.59
N PHE A 287 1.76 9.89 10.53
CA PHE A 287 2.38 8.60 10.24
C PHE A 287 1.37 7.53 9.79
N GLU A 288 0.16 7.50 10.35
CA GLU A 288 -0.92 6.61 9.89
C GLU A 288 -1.33 6.92 8.44
N VAL A 289 -1.48 8.21 8.09
CA VAL A 289 -1.73 8.66 6.71
C VAL A 289 -0.57 8.26 5.78
N LEU A 290 0.68 8.44 6.21
CA LEU A 290 1.86 8.05 5.44
C LEU A 290 1.91 6.54 5.19
N GLU A 291 1.66 5.71 6.20
CA GLU A 291 1.58 4.25 6.03
C GLU A 291 0.49 3.85 5.04
N TYR A 292 -0.66 4.54 5.08
CA TYR A 292 -1.73 4.31 4.11
C TYR A 292 -1.30 4.71 2.70
N PHE A 293 -0.48 5.76 2.54
CA PHE A 293 0.06 6.17 1.24
C PHE A 293 1.07 5.17 0.68
N GLU A 294 1.95 4.61 1.52
CA GLU A 294 2.87 3.54 1.14
C GLU A 294 2.08 2.31 0.66
N LYS A 295 1.09 1.86 1.44
CA LYS A 295 0.20 0.73 1.07
C LYS A 295 -0.56 0.99 -0.23
N LEU A 296 -1.12 2.20 -0.43
CA LEU A 296 -1.81 2.57 -1.66
C LEU A 296 -0.91 2.47 -2.91
N GLU A 297 0.38 2.80 -2.80
CA GLU A 297 1.32 2.73 -3.93
C GLU A 297 1.64 1.30 -4.36
N GLU A 298 1.51 0.32 -3.46
CA GLU A 298 1.72 -1.12 -3.74
C GLU A 298 0.50 -1.78 -4.40
N LEU A 299 -0.72 -1.24 -4.21
CA LEU A 299 -1.96 -1.83 -4.71
C LEU A 299 -2.05 -1.87 -6.25
N SER A 300 -2.69 -2.93 -6.75
CA SER A 300 -3.03 -3.05 -8.17
C SER A 300 -4.06 -2.00 -8.60
N TRP A 301 -4.17 -1.76 -9.90
CA TRP A 301 -5.18 -0.86 -10.46
C TRP A 301 -6.62 -1.26 -10.08
N ASP A 302 -6.94 -2.56 -10.06
CA ASP A 302 -8.28 -3.03 -9.75
C ASP A 302 -8.66 -2.77 -8.28
N GLU A 303 -7.71 -2.94 -7.35
CA GLU A 303 -7.85 -2.60 -5.93
C GLU A 303 -8.00 -1.09 -5.72
N ILE A 304 -7.14 -0.27 -6.35
CA ILE A 304 -7.24 1.20 -6.33
C ILE A 304 -8.60 1.66 -6.89
N SER A 305 -9.06 1.07 -7.99
CA SER A 305 -10.39 1.36 -8.56
C SER A 305 -11.52 0.97 -7.61
N THR A 306 -11.35 -0.11 -6.84
CA THR A 306 -12.34 -0.59 -5.89
C THR A 306 -12.41 0.31 -4.67
N LEU A 307 -11.26 0.70 -4.10
CA LEU A 307 -11.18 1.67 -3.00
C LEU A 307 -11.74 3.04 -3.42
N ALA A 308 -11.45 3.51 -4.63
CA ALA A 308 -12.00 4.76 -5.14
C ALA A 308 -13.54 4.74 -5.24
N ARG A 309 -14.14 3.66 -5.77
CA ARG A 309 -15.60 3.49 -5.76
C ARG A 309 -16.18 3.45 -4.34
N GLN A 310 -15.49 2.82 -3.39
CA GLN A 310 -15.92 2.75 -2.00
C GLN A 310 -15.89 4.13 -1.31
N GLY A 311 -14.86 4.94 -1.58
CA GLY A 311 -14.76 6.34 -1.15
C GLY A 311 -15.65 7.33 -1.91
N GLY A 312 -16.51 6.85 -2.81
CA GLY A 312 -17.38 7.71 -3.64
C GLY A 312 -16.64 8.57 -4.68
N LEU A 313 -15.36 8.31 -4.91
CA LEU A 313 -14.55 9.04 -5.89
C LEU A 313 -14.96 8.66 -7.32
N PRO A 314 -15.03 9.63 -8.24
CA PRO A 314 -15.34 9.34 -9.64
C PRO A 314 -14.17 8.64 -10.32
N ILE A 315 -14.50 7.71 -11.22
CA ILE A 315 -13.56 7.00 -12.08
C ILE A 315 -13.98 7.29 -13.51
N GLU A 316 -13.29 8.25 -14.14
CA GLU A 316 -13.54 8.59 -15.54
C GLU A 316 -12.99 7.48 -16.47
N PRO A 317 -13.62 7.26 -17.65
CA PRO A 317 -13.01 6.42 -18.67
C PRO A 317 -11.64 6.99 -19.06
N GLY A 318 -10.60 6.16 -19.00
CA GLY A 318 -9.22 6.56 -19.29
C GLY A 318 -8.52 7.38 -18.19
N VAL A 319 -9.08 7.48 -16.97
CA VAL A 319 -8.35 8.07 -15.83
C VAL A 319 -7.11 7.24 -15.51
N ARG A 320 -5.98 7.93 -15.28
CA ARG A 320 -4.68 7.29 -14.98
C ARG A 320 -4.61 6.81 -13.53
N ARG A 321 -3.81 5.77 -13.26
CA ARG A 321 -3.54 5.23 -11.91
C ARG A 321 -3.06 6.32 -10.97
N GLU A 322 -2.15 7.18 -11.42
CA GLU A 322 -1.54 8.24 -10.62
C GLU A 322 -2.56 9.30 -10.21
N THR A 323 -3.49 9.64 -11.10
CA THR A 323 -4.60 10.55 -10.80
C THR A 323 -5.52 9.96 -9.74
N LEU A 324 -5.88 8.68 -9.87
CA LEU A 324 -6.77 8.03 -8.92
C LEU A 324 -6.13 7.80 -7.55
N LEU A 325 -4.82 7.49 -7.51
CA LEU A 325 -4.01 7.47 -6.30
C LEU A 325 -3.96 8.83 -5.61
N HIS A 326 -3.69 9.91 -6.36
CA HIS A 326 -3.68 11.26 -5.80
C HIS A 326 -5.03 11.62 -5.16
N ARG A 327 -6.14 11.26 -5.80
CA ARG A 327 -7.49 11.45 -5.24
C ARG A 327 -7.72 10.66 -3.94
N LEU A 328 -7.28 9.40 -3.88
CA LEU A 328 -7.36 8.58 -2.66
C LEU A 328 -6.47 9.11 -1.53
N LYS A 329 -5.28 9.63 -1.87
CA LYS A 329 -4.36 10.27 -0.92
C LYS A 329 -4.98 11.54 -0.31
N LEU A 330 -5.58 12.40 -1.14
CA LEU A 330 -6.32 13.58 -0.65
C LEU A 330 -7.48 13.18 0.26
N LEU A 331 -8.28 12.19 -0.13
CA LEU A 331 -9.41 11.71 0.67
C LEU A 331 -8.95 11.22 2.05
N ALA A 332 -7.88 10.42 2.13
CA ALA A 332 -7.35 9.92 3.39
C ALA A 332 -6.77 11.02 4.30
N VAL A 333 -6.17 12.09 3.74
CA VAL A 333 -5.80 13.28 4.52
C VAL A 333 -7.05 13.92 5.12
N TRP A 334 -8.08 14.18 4.32
CA TRP A 334 -9.32 14.82 4.80
C TRP A 334 -10.07 13.96 5.83
N GLU A 335 -10.07 12.64 5.68
CA GLU A 335 -10.65 11.72 6.66
C GLU A 335 -9.97 11.80 8.04
N GLN A 336 -8.74 12.32 8.11
CA GLN A 336 -7.95 12.48 9.34
C GLN A 336 -7.80 13.94 9.82
N LEU A 337 -8.07 14.95 8.97
CA LEU A 337 -8.06 16.37 9.38
C LEU A 337 -9.12 16.64 10.45
N PRO A 338 -8.86 17.36 11.56
CA PRO A 338 -9.88 17.74 12.53
C PRO A 338 -10.95 18.64 11.87
N THR A 339 -12.18 18.61 12.39
CA THR A 339 -13.34 19.33 11.83
C THR A 339 -13.07 20.80 11.42
N PRO A 340 -12.42 21.67 12.23
CA PRO A 340 -12.13 23.05 11.82
C PRO A 340 -11.12 23.17 10.65
N GLU A 341 -10.15 22.28 10.54
CA GLU A 341 -9.22 22.26 9.40
C GLU A 341 -9.89 21.71 8.13
N LEU A 342 -10.83 20.78 8.30
CA LEU A 342 -11.67 20.27 7.22
C LEU A 342 -12.65 21.36 6.71
N GLU A 343 -13.24 22.15 7.59
CA GLU A 343 -13.99 23.37 7.22
C GLU A 343 -13.09 24.33 6.45
N ALA A 344 -11.88 24.62 6.96
CA ALA A 344 -10.94 25.53 6.30
C ALA A 344 -10.53 25.05 4.89
N GLU A 345 -10.36 23.74 4.68
CA GLU A 345 -10.11 23.14 3.36
C GLU A 345 -11.35 23.21 2.45
N CYS A 346 -12.56 22.97 2.98
CA CYS A 346 -13.81 23.23 2.25
C CYS A 346 -13.88 24.68 1.78
N TRP A 347 -13.68 25.66 2.69
CA TRP A 347 -13.67 27.07 2.34
C TRP A 347 -12.59 27.41 1.31
N ARG A 348 -11.37 26.88 1.45
CA ARG A 348 -10.26 27.11 0.51
C ARG A 348 -10.57 26.66 -0.91
N ARG A 349 -11.30 25.55 -1.09
CA ARG A 349 -11.73 25.05 -2.41
C ARG A 349 -12.99 25.73 -2.92
N LEU A 350 -13.97 25.94 -2.04
CA LEU A 350 -15.27 26.57 -2.37
C LEU A 350 -15.19 28.09 -2.56
N GLN A 351 -14.10 28.75 -2.15
CA GLN A 351 -13.83 30.17 -2.41
C GLN A 351 -13.89 30.53 -3.90
N PHE A 352 -13.70 29.57 -4.81
CA PHE A 352 -13.87 29.79 -6.25
C PHE A 352 -15.36 29.98 -6.66
N PHE A 353 -16.30 29.43 -5.89
CA PHE A 353 -17.75 29.57 -6.13
C PHE A 353 -18.39 30.76 -5.42
N ASP A 354 -17.81 31.22 -4.30
CA ASP A 354 -18.44 32.27 -3.47
C ASP A 354 -18.46 33.65 -4.13
N SER A 355 -17.60 33.87 -5.13
CA SER A 355 -17.67 35.02 -6.06
C SER A 355 -19.00 35.12 -6.84
N CYS A 356 -19.86 34.09 -6.80
CA CYS A 356 -21.21 34.12 -7.35
C CYS A 356 -22.32 34.07 -6.29
N TYR A 357 -21.99 33.94 -5.00
CA TYR A 357 -22.97 33.78 -3.92
C TYR A 357 -23.15 35.04 -3.05
N SER A 358 -22.16 35.94 -3.00
CA SER A 358 -22.26 37.24 -2.30
C SER A 358 -23.46 38.08 -2.76
N ASP A 359 -23.82 38.01 -4.04
CA ASP A 359 -24.97 38.73 -4.61
C ASP A 359 -26.33 38.19 -4.11
N PHE A 360 -26.38 36.99 -3.55
CA PHE A 360 -27.63 36.32 -3.15
C PHE A 360 -27.96 36.44 -1.65
N HIS A 361 -27.06 36.99 -0.82
CA HIS A 361 -27.21 37.02 0.65
C HIS A 361 -27.32 38.43 1.26
N SER A 362 -27.29 39.48 0.44
CA SER A 362 -27.57 40.86 0.86
C SER A 362 -29.03 41.12 1.30
N GLY A 363 -29.96 40.17 1.08
CA GLY A 363 -31.40 40.35 1.30
C GLY A 363 -31.99 39.79 2.61
N HIS A 364 -31.41 38.73 3.20
CA HIS A 364 -32.00 38.04 4.35
C HIS A 364 -30.97 37.72 5.43
N SER A 365 -30.87 38.62 6.42
CA SER A 365 -30.24 38.38 7.73
C SER A 365 -31.10 37.43 8.59
N GLY A 366 -31.45 36.28 8.02
CA GLY A 366 -32.01 35.15 8.76
C GLY A 366 -30.86 34.41 9.42
N MET A 367 -30.48 34.85 10.63
CA MET A 367 -29.42 34.26 11.43
C MET A 367 -29.80 32.83 11.85
N PHE A 368 -29.67 31.87 10.93
CA PHE A 368 -29.82 30.46 11.24
C PHE A 368 -28.76 30.09 12.27
N SER A 369 -29.24 29.71 13.45
CA SER A 369 -28.43 29.26 14.58
C SER A 369 -27.51 28.13 14.14
N PHE A 370 -26.21 28.45 13.97
CA PHE A 370 -25.15 27.46 13.75
C PHE A 370 -25.07 26.42 14.89
N VAL A 371 -25.60 26.79 16.07
CA VAL A 371 -25.61 25.98 17.29
C VAL A 371 -26.65 24.86 17.25
N ASP A 372 -27.79 25.07 16.59
CA ASP A 372 -28.84 24.03 16.48
C ASP A 372 -28.55 23.00 15.37
N LEU A 373 -27.51 23.23 14.54
CA LEU A 373 -27.04 22.29 13.52
C LEU A 373 -25.95 21.34 14.05
N MET A 374 -25.76 21.24 15.37
CA MET A 374 -24.94 20.21 16.03
C MET A 374 -25.65 18.83 16.02
N ALA A 375 -26.14 18.40 14.86
CA ALA A 375 -26.23 16.98 14.56
C ALA A 375 -24.84 16.39 14.79
N SER A 376 -24.74 15.26 15.50
CA SER A 376 -23.48 14.71 16.04
C SER A 376 -22.28 15.00 15.13
N ASP A 377 -21.19 15.58 15.64
CA ASP A 377 -20.01 16.07 14.88
C ASP A 377 -19.61 15.16 13.69
N ARG A 378 -19.67 13.84 13.89
CA ARG A 378 -19.55 12.82 12.84
C ARG A 378 -20.40 13.06 11.57
N GLN A 379 -21.68 13.39 11.67
CA GLN A 379 -22.55 13.66 10.53
C GLN A 379 -22.12 14.94 9.81
N TYR A 380 -21.86 16.02 10.56
CA TYR A 380 -21.40 17.29 9.97
C TYR A 380 -20.07 17.11 9.22
N ARG A 381 -19.11 16.40 9.84
CA ARG A 381 -17.86 15.95 9.23
C ARG A 381 -18.08 15.16 7.93
N GLN A 382 -19.03 14.22 7.93
CA GLN A 382 -19.37 13.44 6.72
C GLN A 382 -20.04 14.30 5.64
N GLU A 383 -20.78 15.34 6.00
CA GLU A 383 -21.33 16.31 5.05
C GLU A 383 -20.23 17.19 4.44
N LEU A 384 -19.20 17.58 5.20
CA LEU A 384 -18.01 18.29 4.70
C LEU A 384 -17.18 17.40 3.74
N LEU A 385 -16.85 16.17 4.12
CA LEU A 385 -16.18 15.20 3.24
C LEU A 385 -16.98 14.98 1.95
N GLY A 386 -18.31 14.83 2.08
CA GLY A 386 -19.22 14.72 0.95
C GLY A 386 -19.40 15.99 0.12
N GLN A 387 -18.89 17.15 0.54
CA GLN A 387 -18.76 18.36 -0.30
C GLN A 387 -17.43 18.33 -1.06
N LEU A 388 -16.31 18.06 -0.38
CA LEU A 388 -14.98 17.97 -1.00
C LEU A 388 -14.93 16.93 -2.13
N VAL A 389 -15.53 15.75 -1.94
CA VAL A 389 -15.63 14.71 -2.98
C VAL A 389 -16.47 15.17 -4.18
N LYS A 390 -17.48 16.05 -3.99
CA LYS A 390 -18.24 16.62 -5.10
C LYS A 390 -17.43 17.65 -5.87
N GLU A 391 -16.64 18.49 -5.18
CA GLU A 391 -15.75 19.43 -5.86
C GLU A 391 -14.70 18.70 -6.70
N MET A 392 -14.09 17.63 -6.18
CA MET A 392 -13.21 16.76 -6.99
C MET A 392 -13.92 16.19 -8.23
N HIS A 393 -15.21 15.88 -8.14
CA HIS A 393 -15.99 15.42 -9.28
C HIS A 393 -16.28 16.54 -10.28
N HIS A 394 -16.54 17.76 -9.81
CA HIS A 394 -16.68 18.95 -10.66
C HIS A 394 -15.36 19.32 -11.36
N GLU A 395 -14.23 19.31 -10.66
CA GLU A 395 -12.88 19.44 -11.23
C GLU A 395 -12.61 18.38 -12.32
N ALA A 396 -12.92 17.11 -12.03
CA ALA A 396 -12.71 16.01 -12.97
C ALA A 396 -13.59 16.10 -14.23
N LEU A 397 -14.85 16.49 -14.09
CA LEU A 397 -15.75 16.74 -15.21
C LEU A 397 -15.31 17.95 -16.05
N ALA A 398 -14.84 19.03 -15.41
CA ALA A 398 -14.32 20.20 -16.12
C ALA A 398 -13.11 19.84 -16.99
N LEU A 399 -12.16 19.07 -16.44
CA LEU A 399 -11.00 18.56 -17.19
C LEU A 399 -11.38 17.61 -18.33
N MET A 400 -12.44 16.81 -18.17
CA MET A 400 -12.96 15.95 -19.23
C MET A 400 -13.56 16.77 -20.39
N ILE A 401 -14.38 17.77 -20.06
CA ILE A 401 -14.99 18.68 -21.05
C ILE A 401 -13.91 19.45 -21.81
N GLN A 402 -12.91 19.99 -21.10
CA GLN A 402 -11.78 20.69 -21.73
C GLN A 402 -11.06 19.82 -22.75
N LYS A 403 -10.71 18.58 -22.39
CA LYS A 403 -10.03 17.64 -23.30
C LYS A 403 -10.87 17.26 -24.51
N GLN A 404 -12.20 17.20 -24.37
CA GLN A 404 -13.08 16.96 -25.52
C GLN A 404 -13.05 18.16 -26.48
N CYS A 405 -13.11 19.39 -25.97
CA CYS A 405 -12.99 20.59 -26.80
C CYS A 405 -11.62 20.67 -27.51
N GLU A 406 -10.52 20.35 -26.83
CA GLU A 406 -9.18 20.30 -27.44
C GLU A 406 -9.08 19.22 -28.53
N ALA A 407 -9.73 18.06 -28.35
CA ALA A 407 -9.81 17.02 -29.37
C ALA A 407 -10.63 17.46 -30.59
N ASP A 408 -11.80 18.07 -30.37
CA ASP A 408 -12.70 18.56 -31.43
C ASP A 408 -12.05 19.68 -32.26
N GLU A 409 -11.23 20.54 -31.64
CA GLU A 409 -10.46 21.57 -32.36
C GLU A 409 -9.31 20.97 -33.19
N SER A 410 -8.57 19.99 -32.64
CA SER A 410 -7.44 19.36 -33.35
C SER A 410 -7.83 18.46 -34.52
N GLY A 411 -9.06 17.93 -34.54
CA GLY A 411 -9.56 17.09 -35.64
C GLY A 411 -10.02 17.84 -36.89
N ALA A 412 -10.08 19.18 -36.86
CA ALA A 412 -10.71 19.97 -37.92
C ALA A 412 -9.82 20.25 -39.14
N ASP A 413 -8.50 20.09 -39.04
CA ASP A 413 -7.55 20.56 -40.07
C ASP A 413 -7.10 19.47 -41.06
N ASP A 414 -7.26 18.17 -40.75
CA ASP A 414 -6.75 17.06 -41.60
C ASP A 414 -7.72 16.58 -42.71
N GLU A 415 -9.03 16.88 -42.63
CA GLU A 415 -9.99 16.45 -43.68
C GLU A 415 -10.00 17.33 -44.95
N PHE A 416 -9.28 18.46 -44.97
CA PHE A 416 -9.05 19.24 -46.20
C PHE A 416 -7.84 18.77 -47.02
N GLY A 417 -7.44 17.50 -46.86
CA GLY A 417 -6.60 16.76 -47.79
C GLY A 417 -7.23 16.72 -49.19
N VAL A 418 -6.90 17.72 -50.01
CA VAL A 418 -7.39 17.89 -51.38
C VAL A 418 -7.20 16.59 -52.16
N ASN A 419 -8.30 15.98 -52.58
CA ASN A 419 -8.32 14.92 -53.59
C ASN A 419 -7.75 15.49 -54.91
N GLY A 420 -6.42 15.41 -55.05
CA GLY A 420 -5.73 15.54 -56.32
C GLY A 420 -6.11 14.37 -57.21
N GLN A 421 -7.28 14.44 -57.83
CA GLN A 421 -7.64 13.56 -58.93
C GLN A 421 -6.68 13.81 -60.09
N GLU A 422 -5.57 13.07 -60.10
CA GLU A 422 -4.74 12.96 -61.30
C GLU A 422 -5.56 12.28 -62.40
N HIS A 423 -6.13 13.10 -63.28
CA HIS A 423 -6.82 12.64 -64.47
C HIS A 423 -5.91 11.71 -65.29
N PRO A 424 -6.31 10.48 -65.59
CA PRO A 424 -5.61 9.67 -66.57
C PRO A 424 -5.76 10.33 -67.94
N LYS A 425 -4.68 10.96 -68.43
CA LYS A 425 -4.64 11.52 -69.79
C LYS A 425 -4.77 10.38 -70.79
N GLY A 426 -5.89 10.37 -71.51
CA GLY A 426 -6.14 9.34 -72.53
C GLY A 426 -5.11 9.39 -73.65
N GLN A 427 -4.50 8.23 -73.93
CA GLN A 427 -3.80 8.01 -75.19
C GLN A 427 -4.83 7.91 -76.32
N LYS A 428 -4.85 8.91 -77.20
CA LYS A 428 -5.26 8.70 -78.60
C LYS A 428 -4.03 8.21 -79.35
N GLY A 429 -4.19 7.17 -80.16
CA GLY A 429 -3.11 6.66 -81.00
C GLY A 429 -3.11 7.29 -82.39
N GLU A 430 -1.97 7.14 -83.07
CA GLU A 430 -1.82 6.86 -84.50
C GLU A 430 -0.52 6.03 -84.68
#